data_AF-A0A5E4HJM1-F1
#
_entry.id   AF-A0A5E4HJM1-F1
#
_cell.length_a   1.000
_cell.length_b   1.000
_cell.length_c   1.000
_cell.angle_alpha   90.00
_cell.angle_beta   90.00
_cell.angle_gamma   90.00
#
_symmetry.space_group_name_H-M   'P 1'
#
loop_
_entity.id
_entity.type
_entity.pdbx_description
1 polymer ?
#
loop_
_entity_poly.entity_id
_entity_poly.type
_entity_poly.pdbx_seq_one_letter_code
_entity_poly.pdbx_strand_id
1 'polypeptide(L)'
;MQQNFKARGCRSPRTTQPRPRNTTIMNFYSYLWLREDGTPYYAGKGFGRRAFKSCGHRVYRPREDSRIVVFPMDSEALAFESEIALIELFGRLDLGTGCLRNLTNGGDGTSGYRPTEAHRRNVSLTHKLSGLRPPSPLGRVPSLETRMKVSLANKGRKRPDVVESNKRRTGEKRNGIQR
;
A
#
# COMPACT_ATOMS: atom_id res chain seq x y z
N MET A 1 60.97 -27.68 -27.27
CA MET A 1 60.29 -26.72 -26.38
C MET A 1 59.23 -25.98 -27.18
N GLN A 2 57.97 -26.43 -27.13
CA GLN A 2 56.86 -25.74 -27.79
C GLN A 2 56.09 -24.95 -26.72
N GLN A 3 56.09 -23.62 -26.83
CA GLN A 3 55.31 -22.75 -25.95
C GLN A 3 53.95 -22.46 -26.59
N ASN A 4 52.89 -22.93 -25.94
CA ASN A 4 51.50 -22.72 -26.33
C ASN A 4 51.03 -21.30 -25.98
N PHE A 5 50.71 -20.49 -26.99
CA PHE A 5 49.99 -19.22 -26.84
C PHE A 5 48.49 -19.49 -26.60
N LYS A 6 48.00 -19.20 -25.38
CA LYS A 6 46.56 -19.21 -25.08
C LYS A 6 45.91 -17.90 -25.56
N ALA A 7 45.01 -18.02 -26.53
CA ALA A 7 44.16 -16.94 -27.02
C ALA A 7 43.26 -16.40 -25.90
N ARG A 8 43.25 -15.07 -25.71
CA ARG A 8 42.33 -14.39 -24.77
C ARG A 8 40.99 -14.18 -25.48
N GLY A 9 39.95 -14.82 -24.97
CA GLY A 9 38.58 -14.65 -25.45
C GLY A 9 38.11 -13.20 -25.30
N CYS A 10 37.64 -12.63 -26.41
CA CYS A 10 36.98 -11.34 -26.45
C CYS A 10 35.68 -11.41 -25.64
N ARG A 11 35.57 -10.63 -24.57
CA ARG A 11 34.29 -10.44 -23.85
C ARG A 11 33.44 -9.46 -24.64
N SER A 12 32.29 -9.93 -25.12
CA SER A 12 31.28 -9.07 -25.74
C SER A 12 30.84 -7.96 -24.78
N PRO A 13 30.62 -6.73 -25.26
CA PRO A 13 30.11 -5.66 -24.42
C PRO A 13 28.70 -6.02 -23.96
N ARG A 14 28.52 -5.98 -22.64
CA ARG A 14 27.22 -6.18 -21.98
C ARG A 14 26.33 -5.00 -22.38
N THR A 15 25.40 -5.23 -23.31
CA THR A 15 24.40 -4.26 -23.72
C THR A 15 23.53 -3.92 -22.52
N THR A 16 23.85 -2.83 -21.82
CA THR A 16 23.01 -2.30 -20.75
C THR A 16 21.80 -1.65 -21.40
N GLN A 17 20.79 -2.46 -21.72
CA GLN A 17 19.51 -1.93 -22.19
C GLN A 17 18.96 -0.99 -21.10
N PRO A 18 18.58 0.26 -21.44
CA PRO A 18 17.96 1.14 -20.47
C PRO A 18 16.67 0.50 -19.97
N ARG A 19 16.55 0.39 -18.65
CA ARG A 19 15.31 -0.10 -18.01
C ARG A 19 14.18 0.84 -18.41
N PRO A 20 13.03 0.34 -18.92
CA PRO A 20 11.92 1.21 -19.25
C PRO A 20 11.44 1.91 -17.98
N ARG A 21 11.68 3.22 -17.91
CA ARG A 21 11.08 4.12 -16.92
C ARG A 21 9.98 4.91 -17.61
N ASN A 22 8.77 4.41 -17.48
CA ASN A 22 7.57 5.16 -17.12
C ASN A 22 6.37 4.25 -17.33
N THR A 23 6.06 3.48 -16.29
CA THR A 23 4.69 3.02 -16.09
C THR A 23 3.87 4.28 -15.88
N THR A 24 3.21 4.78 -16.93
CA THR A 24 2.07 5.68 -16.79
C THR A 24 1.18 5.02 -15.76
N ILE A 25 1.16 5.54 -14.53
CA ILE A 25 0.32 4.97 -13.48
C ILE A 25 -1.09 5.21 -13.97
N MET A 26 -1.73 4.17 -14.47
CA MET A 26 -3.12 4.24 -14.87
C MET A 26 -3.88 4.49 -13.59
N ASN A 27 -4.41 5.71 -13.46
CA ASN A 27 -4.93 6.20 -12.20
C ASN A 27 -6.10 5.34 -11.73
N PHE A 28 -6.94 4.86 -12.66
CA PHE A 28 -8.10 4.03 -12.38
C PHE A 28 -8.08 2.74 -13.19
N TYR A 29 -8.70 1.70 -12.62
CA TYR A 29 -8.85 0.41 -13.25
C TYR A 29 -10.00 -0.36 -12.61
N SER A 30 -10.59 -1.30 -13.35
CA SER A 30 -11.32 -2.42 -12.76
C SER A 30 -10.41 -3.65 -12.75
N TYR A 31 -10.74 -4.65 -11.94
CA TYR A 31 -9.93 -5.85 -11.81
C TYR A 31 -10.75 -7.06 -11.42
N LEU A 32 -10.23 -8.24 -11.78
CA LEU A 32 -10.72 -9.54 -11.35
C LEU A 32 -9.66 -10.25 -10.52
N TRP A 33 -10.12 -10.90 -9.45
CA TRP A 33 -9.33 -11.88 -8.73
C TRP A 33 -9.76 -13.29 -9.15
N LEU A 34 -8.76 -14.09 -9.53
CA LEU A 34 -8.98 -15.44 -10.06
C LEU A 34 -8.59 -16.52 -9.07
N ARG A 35 -9.35 -17.62 -9.08
CA ARG A 35 -9.02 -18.87 -8.38
C ARG A 35 -7.81 -19.54 -9.06
N GLU A 36 -7.39 -20.67 -8.52
CA GLU A 36 -6.28 -21.45 -9.09
C GLU A 36 -6.62 -22.04 -10.46
N ASP A 37 -7.89 -22.32 -10.71
CA ASP A 37 -8.42 -22.79 -12.01
C ASP A 37 -8.65 -21.66 -13.03
N GLY A 38 -8.34 -20.40 -12.69
CA GLY A 38 -8.55 -19.24 -13.55
C GLY A 38 -9.95 -18.65 -13.52
N THR A 39 -10.90 -19.25 -12.79
CA THR A 39 -12.27 -18.71 -12.67
C THR A 39 -12.30 -17.47 -11.77
N PRO A 40 -13.07 -16.41 -12.12
CA PRO A 40 -13.15 -15.22 -11.29
C PRO A 40 -13.98 -15.48 -10.04
N TYR A 41 -13.54 -14.94 -8.90
CA TYR A 41 -14.28 -15.03 -7.63
C TYR A 41 -14.57 -13.68 -7.00
N TYR A 42 -13.99 -12.60 -7.52
CA TYR A 42 -14.26 -11.24 -7.08
C TYR A 42 -13.96 -10.26 -8.21
N ALA A 43 -14.83 -9.28 -8.38
CA ALA A 43 -14.63 -8.13 -9.26
C ALA A 43 -14.56 -6.85 -8.42
N GLY A 44 -13.72 -5.90 -8.80
CA GLY A 44 -13.64 -4.63 -8.09
C GLY A 44 -13.10 -3.49 -8.95
N LYS A 45 -13.33 -2.25 -8.52
CA LYS A 45 -12.62 -1.06 -9.05
C LYS A 45 -11.54 -0.54 -8.11
N GLY A 46 -10.52 0.12 -8.63
CA GLY A 46 -9.46 0.68 -7.80
C GLY A 46 -8.59 1.72 -8.47
N PHE A 47 -7.72 2.27 -7.63
CA PHE A 47 -6.68 3.23 -8.00
C PHE A 47 -5.39 2.76 -7.32
N GLY A 48 -4.24 3.01 -7.97
CA GLY A 48 -2.92 2.67 -7.41
C GLY A 48 -2.77 1.19 -7.10
N ARG A 49 -2.51 0.83 -5.82
CA ARG A 49 -2.25 -0.56 -5.39
C ARG A 49 -3.46 -1.30 -4.81
N ARG A 50 -4.69 -0.80 -4.97
CA ARG A 50 -5.88 -1.40 -4.35
C ARG A 50 -6.04 -2.89 -4.66
N ALA A 51 -5.95 -3.30 -5.93
CA ALA A 51 -6.09 -4.70 -6.33
C ALA A 51 -5.03 -5.63 -5.70
N PHE A 52 -3.87 -5.10 -5.35
CA PHE A 52 -2.71 -5.83 -4.85
C PHE A 52 -2.61 -5.82 -3.31
N LYS A 53 -3.63 -5.30 -2.62
CA LYS A 53 -3.68 -5.26 -1.16
C LYS A 53 -4.82 -6.13 -0.64
N SER A 54 -4.58 -6.83 0.45
CA SER A 54 -5.61 -7.62 1.13
C SER A 54 -6.48 -6.79 2.09
N CYS A 55 -6.04 -5.59 2.47
CA CYS A 55 -6.75 -4.75 3.44
C CYS A 55 -7.98 -4.07 2.81
N GLY A 56 -9.09 -4.00 3.55
CA GLY A 56 -10.30 -3.31 3.12
C GLY A 56 -11.24 -4.13 2.23
N HIS A 57 -10.95 -5.42 2.05
CA HIS A 57 -11.83 -6.38 1.39
C HIS A 57 -12.26 -7.45 2.38
N ARG A 58 -13.54 -7.84 2.33
CA ARG A 58 -14.04 -9.00 3.10
C ARG A 58 -13.47 -10.31 2.55
N VAL A 59 -13.18 -10.33 1.26
CA VAL A 59 -12.63 -11.49 0.55
C VAL A 59 -11.12 -11.31 0.44
N TYR A 60 -10.36 -12.38 0.69
CA TYR A 60 -8.91 -12.36 0.52
C TYR A 60 -8.52 -12.34 -0.96
N ARG A 61 -7.47 -11.59 -1.26
CA ARG A 61 -6.84 -11.57 -2.59
C ARG A 61 -6.14 -12.90 -2.91
N PRO A 62 -5.86 -13.17 -4.19
CA PRO A 62 -5.00 -14.28 -4.58
C PRO A 62 -3.61 -14.15 -3.95
N ARG A 63 -2.98 -15.28 -3.61
CA ARG A 63 -1.60 -15.28 -3.10
C ARG A 63 -0.64 -14.69 -4.13
N GLU A 64 -0.80 -15.13 -5.38
CA GLU A 64 0.04 -14.75 -6.50
C GLU A 64 -0.57 -13.58 -7.28
N ASP A 65 0.24 -12.56 -7.56
CA ASP A 65 -0.17 -11.37 -8.32
C ASP A 65 -0.56 -11.71 -9.77
N SER A 66 -0.07 -12.82 -10.33
CA SER A 66 -0.41 -13.32 -11.66
C SER A 66 -1.88 -13.69 -11.83
N ARG A 67 -2.62 -13.90 -10.73
CA ARG A 67 -4.06 -14.19 -10.72
C ARG A 67 -4.92 -12.95 -10.55
N ILE A 68 -4.34 -11.78 -10.77
CA ILE A 68 -5.05 -10.50 -10.79
C ILE A 68 -5.06 -10.00 -12.24
N VAL A 69 -6.24 -9.96 -12.84
CA VAL A 69 -6.44 -9.36 -14.16
C VAL A 69 -6.88 -7.92 -13.94
N VAL A 70 -6.18 -6.97 -14.56
CA VAL A 70 -6.46 -5.54 -14.41
C VAL A 70 -6.88 -4.98 -15.75
N PHE A 71 -7.99 -4.24 -15.75
CA PHE A 71 -8.53 -3.53 -16.91
C PHE A 71 -8.33 -2.03 -16.70
N PRO A 72 -7.42 -1.41 -17.46
CA PRO A 72 -7.14 0.02 -17.34
C PRO A 72 -8.33 0.90 -17.67
N MET A 73 -8.49 2.01 -16.96
CA MET A 73 -9.54 2.98 -17.23
C MET A 73 -9.07 4.43 -17.13
N ASP A 74 -9.63 5.27 -17.99
CA ASP A 74 -9.29 6.69 -18.07
C ASP A 74 -9.89 7.51 -16.91
N SER A 75 -10.95 7.03 -16.28
CA SER A 75 -11.63 7.72 -15.18
C SER A 75 -12.19 6.75 -14.14
N GLU A 76 -12.50 7.28 -12.94
CA GLU A 76 -13.17 6.51 -11.89
C GLU A 76 -14.57 6.07 -12.32
N ALA A 77 -15.30 6.91 -13.06
CA ALA A 77 -16.64 6.60 -13.55
C ALA A 77 -16.63 5.39 -14.50
N LEU A 78 -15.68 5.34 -15.43
CA LEU A 78 -15.52 4.19 -16.32
C LEU A 78 -15.10 2.93 -15.55
N ALA A 79 -14.19 3.05 -14.59
CA ALA A 79 -13.82 1.92 -13.72
C ALA A 79 -15.00 1.37 -12.91
N PHE A 80 -15.94 2.24 -12.56
CA PHE A 80 -17.15 1.89 -11.86
C PHE A 80 -18.20 1.22 -12.75
N GLU A 81 -18.46 1.76 -13.93
CA GLU A 81 -19.32 1.11 -14.92
C GLU A 81 -18.78 -0.28 -15.30
N SER A 82 -17.47 -0.40 -15.46
CA SER A 82 -16.83 -1.69 -15.74
C SER A 82 -16.92 -2.67 -14.57
N GLU A 83 -16.83 -2.22 -13.32
CA GLU A 83 -17.06 -3.08 -12.15
C GLU A 83 -18.50 -3.64 -12.15
N ILE A 84 -19.50 -2.79 -12.41
CA ILE A 84 -20.90 -3.20 -12.52
C ILE A 84 -21.07 -4.22 -13.64
N ALA A 85 -20.54 -3.93 -14.84
CA ALA A 85 -20.62 -4.83 -15.99
C ALA A 85 -19.94 -6.19 -15.74
N LEU A 86 -18.79 -6.21 -15.05
CA LEU A 86 -18.12 -7.47 -14.66
C LEU A 86 -18.96 -8.27 -13.67
N ILE A 87 -19.64 -7.61 -12.73
CA ILE A 87 -20.48 -8.29 -11.74
C ILE A 87 -21.72 -8.87 -12.39
N GLU A 88 -22.34 -8.13 -13.31
CA GLU A 88 -23.47 -8.60 -14.11
C GLU A 88 -23.08 -9.79 -15.00
N LEU A 89 -21.92 -9.72 -15.67
CA LEU A 89 -21.42 -10.76 -16.57
C LEU A 89 -21.15 -12.09 -15.86
N PHE A 90 -20.44 -12.07 -14.73
CA PHE A 90 -20.03 -13.29 -14.03
C PHE A 90 -21.01 -13.77 -12.96
N GLY A 91 -21.99 -12.93 -12.62
CA GLY A 91 -23.03 -13.18 -11.64
C GLY A 91 -22.53 -13.31 -10.21
N ARG A 92 -23.45 -13.14 -9.26
CA ARG A 92 -23.17 -13.18 -7.82
C ARG A 92 -23.53 -14.53 -7.23
N LEU A 93 -22.66 -15.01 -6.35
CA LEU A 93 -22.81 -16.29 -5.66
C LEU A 93 -23.98 -16.26 -4.66
N ASP A 94 -24.18 -15.14 -3.96
CA ASP A 94 -25.22 -15.02 -2.93
C ASP A 94 -26.64 -14.91 -3.51
N LEU A 95 -26.77 -14.43 -4.75
CA LEU A 95 -28.02 -14.44 -5.51
C LEU A 95 -28.23 -15.72 -6.34
N GLY A 96 -27.24 -16.62 -6.35
CA GLY A 96 -27.25 -17.82 -7.20
C GLY A 96 -27.15 -17.53 -8.70
N THR A 97 -26.79 -16.30 -9.09
CA THR A 97 -26.67 -15.90 -10.50
C THR A 97 -25.29 -16.16 -11.10
N GLY A 98 -24.30 -16.47 -10.27
CA GLY A 98 -22.96 -16.79 -10.77
C GLY A 98 -21.93 -17.08 -9.69
N CYS A 99 -20.68 -16.70 -9.94
CA CYS A 99 -19.51 -17.22 -9.23
C CYS A 99 -18.77 -16.19 -8.35
N LEU A 100 -19.14 -14.91 -8.42
CA LEU A 100 -18.48 -13.85 -7.68
C LEU A 100 -18.94 -13.79 -6.22
N ARG A 101 -18.00 -13.52 -5.31
CA ARG A 101 -18.24 -13.32 -3.88
C ARG A 101 -18.59 -11.86 -3.52
N ASN A 102 -18.90 -11.04 -4.51
CA ASN A 102 -19.42 -9.69 -4.36
C ASN A 102 -20.80 -9.73 -3.66
N LEU A 103 -21.12 -8.70 -2.88
CA LEU A 103 -22.41 -8.60 -2.14
C LEU A 103 -23.27 -7.42 -2.59
N THR A 104 -22.75 -6.64 -3.52
CA THR A 104 -23.41 -5.52 -4.15
C THR A 104 -23.26 -5.69 -5.65
N ASN A 105 -24.09 -5.02 -6.44
CA ASN A 105 -24.06 -5.10 -7.90
C ASN A 105 -22.95 -4.20 -8.50
N GLY A 106 -21.92 -3.86 -7.72
CA GLY A 106 -21.19 -2.60 -7.95
C GLY A 106 -22.07 -1.44 -7.52
N GLY A 107 -21.76 -0.18 -7.83
CA GLY A 107 -22.65 0.91 -7.44
C GLY A 107 -22.40 1.45 -6.03
N ASP A 108 -22.52 0.58 -5.04
CA ASP A 108 -22.63 0.90 -3.62
C ASP A 108 -21.28 0.92 -2.87
N GLY A 109 -20.22 1.36 -3.55
CA GLY A 109 -18.93 1.53 -2.91
C GLY A 109 -18.95 2.71 -1.92
N THR A 110 -18.42 2.53 -0.71
CA THR A 110 -18.09 3.63 0.23
C THR A 110 -16.97 4.56 -0.27
N SER A 111 -16.61 4.52 -1.56
CA SER A 111 -15.71 5.50 -2.18
C SER A 111 -16.34 6.89 -2.08
N GLY A 112 -15.93 7.65 -1.08
CA GLY A 112 -16.49 8.98 -0.76
C GLY A 112 -17.29 9.05 0.53
N TYR A 113 -17.55 7.93 1.22
CA TYR A 113 -18.26 7.95 2.50
C TYR A 113 -17.43 8.70 3.55
N ARG A 114 -17.85 9.92 3.87
CA ARG A 114 -17.33 10.71 4.98
C ARG A 114 -18.28 10.54 6.16
N PRO A 115 -17.87 9.89 7.27
CA PRO A 115 -18.72 9.80 8.44
C PRO A 115 -19.10 11.20 8.91
N THR A 116 -20.38 11.38 9.23
CA THR A 116 -20.91 12.65 9.75
C THR A 116 -20.19 13.04 11.04
N GLU A 117 -20.19 14.33 11.39
CA GLU A 117 -19.60 14.77 12.67
C GLU A 117 -20.23 14.06 13.86
N ALA A 118 -21.54 13.83 13.82
CA ALA A 118 -22.27 13.10 14.84
C ALA A 118 -21.79 11.65 14.96
N HIS A 119 -21.61 10.95 13.84
CA HIS A 119 -21.08 9.58 13.84
C HIS A 119 -19.65 9.54 14.41
N ARG A 120 -18.79 10.48 14.02
CA ARG A 120 -17.43 10.60 14.56
C ARG A 120 -17.43 10.90 16.07
N ARG A 121 -18.32 11.77 16.54
CA ARG A 121 -18.51 12.08 17.96
C ARG A 121 -18.99 10.85 18.72
N ASN A 122 -19.99 10.13 18.24
CA ASN A 122 -20.54 8.95 18.89
C ASN A 122 -19.49 7.84 19.03
N VAL A 123 -18.75 7.54 17.96
CA VAL A 123 -17.62 6.60 18.01
C VAL A 123 -16.58 7.06 19.04
N SER A 124 -16.21 8.34 19.05
CA SER A 124 -15.28 8.92 20.03
C SER A 124 -15.78 8.80 21.47
N LEU A 125 -17.07 9.04 21.72
CA LEU A 125 -17.71 8.91 23.03
C LEU A 125 -17.75 7.44 23.47
N THR A 126 -18.14 6.52 22.59
CA THR A 126 -18.12 5.08 22.85
C THR A 126 -16.72 4.59 23.21
N HIS A 127 -15.67 5.04 22.51
CA HIS A 127 -14.28 4.70 22.85
C HIS A 127 -13.80 5.29 24.18
N LYS A 128 -14.33 6.45 24.60
CA LYS A 128 -14.04 7.04 25.92
C LYS A 128 -14.76 6.29 27.04
N LEU A 129 -16.03 5.95 26.84
CA LEU A 129 -16.89 5.27 27.81
C LEU A 129 -16.49 3.81 28.04
N SER A 130 -16.06 3.11 26.99
CA SER A 130 -15.69 1.69 27.07
C SER A 130 -14.31 1.41 27.66
N GLY A 131 -13.50 2.44 27.94
CA GLY A 131 -12.12 2.26 28.44
C GLY A 131 -11.17 1.57 27.44
N LEU A 132 -11.62 1.26 26.23
CA LEU A 132 -10.88 0.53 25.18
C LEU A 132 -9.82 1.37 24.47
N ARG A 133 -9.54 2.60 24.94
CA ARG A 133 -8.33 3.30 24.54
C ARG A 133 -7.17 2.73 25.34
N PRO A 134 -6.26 1.92 24.75
CA PRO A 134 -4.95 1.80 25.36
C PRO A 134 -4.42 3.23 25.52
N PRO A 135 -3.90 3.62 26.70
CA PRO A 135 -3.38 4.96 26.88
C PRO A 135 -2.38 5.21 25.76
N SER A 136 -2.59 6.28 24.99
CA SER A 136 -1.66 6.65 23.93
C SER A 136 -0.25 6.67 24.53
N PRO A 137 0.77 6.14 23.84
CA PRO A 137 2.15 6.19 24.33
C PRO A 137 2.60 7.61 24.70
N LEU A 138 1.97 8.63 24.11
CA LEU A 138 2.17 10.06 24.39
C LEU A 138 1.82 10.53 25.81
N GLY A 139 1.26 9.68 26.68
CA GLY A 139 0.96 10.04 28.09
C GLY A 139 1.53 9.06 29.13
N ARG A 140 2.27 8.04 28.70
CA ARG A 140 2.82 7.03 29.62
C ARG A 140 4.14 7.54 30.21
N VAL A 141 4.14 7.86 31.49
CA VAL A 141 5.39 8.12 32.23
C VAL A 141 6.07 6.76 32.48
N PRO A 142 7.31 6.53 32.01
CA PRO A 142 8.04 5.29 32.29
C PRO A 142 8.25 5.11 33.80
N SER A 143 8.17 3.87 34.30
CA SER A 143 8.50 3.56 35.70
C SER A 143 9.95 3.94 36.03
N LEU A 144 10.26 4.15 37.31
CA LEU A 144 11.63 4.45 37.77
C LEU A 144 12.62 3.37 37.31
N GLU A 145 12.22 2.10 37.40
CA GLU A 145 13.01 0.96 36.91
C GLU A 145 13.29 1.04 35.40
N THR A 146 12.28 1.37 34.60
CA THR A 146 12.44 1.54 33.14
C THR A 146 13.37 2.70 32.82
N ARG A 147 13.23 3.82 33.54
CA ARG A 147 14.10 4.99 33.40
C ARG A 147 15.55 4.66 33.75
N MET A 148 15.78 3.86 34.79
CA MET A 148 17.12 3.37 35.19
C MET A 148 17.72 2.47 34.11
N LYS A 149 16.97 1.49 33.59
CA LYS A 149 17.45 0.59 32.51
C LYS A 149 17.86 1.36 31.26
N VAL A 150 17.04 2.33 30.83
CA VAL A 150 17.34 3.20 29.67
C VAL A 150 18.57 4.08 29.94
N SER A 151 18.70 4.63 31.15
CA SER A 151 19.87 5.43 31.55
C SER A 151 21.17 4.61 31.50
N LEU A 152 21.16 3.41 32.08
CA LEU A 152 22.30 2.48 32.05
C LEU A 152 22.67 2.08 30.61
N ALA A 153 21.68 1.78 29.77
CA ALA A 153 21.91 1.40 28.37
C ALA A 153 22.49 2.55 27.51
N ASN A 154 22.19 3.80 27.87
CA ASN A 154 22.69 4.99 27.17
C ASN A 154 24.01 5.52 27.75
N LYS A 155 24.41 5.09 28.95
CA LYS A 155 25.68 5.48 29.56
C LYS A 155 26.84 4.97 28.69
N GLY A 156 27.62 5.88 28.15
CA GLY A 156 28.77 5.56 27.28
C GLY A 156 28.45 5.45 25.77
N ARG A 157 27.19 5.59 25.35
CA ARG A 157 26.86 5.66 23.91
C ARG A 157 27.24 7.03 23.35
N LYS A 158 28.21 7.08 22.43
CA LYS A 158 28.47 8.27 21.61
C LYS A 158 27.33 8.44 20.59
N ARG A 159 26.78 9.65 20.47
CA ARG A 159 25.80 9.97 19.42
C ARG A 159 26.50 9.88 18.06
N PRO A 160 25.91 9.27 17.03
CA PRO A 160 26.51 9.24 15.70
C PRO A 160 26.56 10.65 15.08
N ASP A 161 27.57 10.90 14.25
CA ASP A 161 27.97 12.23 13.72
C ASP A 161 26.93 12.91 12.79
N VAL A 162 25.75 12.32 12.61
CA VAL A 162 24.65 12.78 11.73
C VAL A 162 23.97 14.07 12.24
N VAL A 163 24.39 14.62 13.38
CA VAL A 163 23.88 15.89 13.91
C VAL A 163 24.48 17.10 13.16
N GLU A 164 25.71 16.99 12.68
CA GLU A 164 26.40 18.05 11.93
C GLU A 164 25.60 18.44 10.67
N SER A 165 25.10 17.44 9.94
CA SER A 165 24.32 17.62 8.70
C SER A 165 22.91 18.17 8.94
N ASN A 166 22.28 17.87 10.09
CA ASN A 166 20.99 18.48 10.44
C ASN A 166 21.12 19.93 10.95
N LYS A 167 22.24 20.28 11.60
CA LYS A 167 22.56 21.66 12.02
C LYS A 167 22.83 22.56 10.80
N ARG A 168 23.53 22.03 9.79
CA ARG A 168 23.77 22.74 8.50
C ARG A 168 22.47 23.03 7.75
N ARG A 169 21.59 22.02 7.61
CA ARG A 169 20.26 22.16 6.95
C ARG A 169 19.30 23.14 7.64
N THR A 170 19.41 23.33 8.96
CA THR A 170 18.58 24.30 9.70
C THR A 170 19.15 25.72 9.67
N GLY A 171 20.46 25.88 9.52
CA GLY A 171 21.11 27.19 9.33
C GLY A 171 20.82 27.80 7.96
N GLU A 172 20.91 27.02 6.88
CA GLU A 172 20.66 27.48 5.50
C GLU A 172 19.23 28.01 5.29
N LYS A 173 18.23 27.35 5.91
CA LYS A 173 16.82 27.79 5.84
C LYS A 173 16.55 29.12 6.55
N ARG A 174 17.39 29.51 7.50
CA ARG A 174 17.24 30.77 8.26
C ARG A 174 17.82 31.98 7.53
N ASN A 175 18.82 31.77 6.67
CA ASN A 175 19.48 32.84 5.91
C ASN A 175 18.90 33.07 4.51
N GLY A 176 18.02 32.18 4.02
CA GLY A 176 17.29 32.34 2.75
C GLY A 176 15.96 33.10 2.85
N ILE A 177 15.63 33.65 4.02
CA ILE A 177 14.49 34.56 4.22
C ILE A 177 15.08 35.92 4.58
N GLN A 178 15.62 36.61 3.58
CA GLN A 178 15.80 38.06 3.62
C GLN A 178 14.86 38.70 2.62
N ARG A 179 14.30 39.83 3.07
CA ARG A 179 13.17 40.58 2.52
C ARG A 179 13.42 41.14 1.13
#